data_AF-A0A9J6H363-F1
#
_entry.id   AF-A0A9J6H363-F1
#
_cell.length_a   1.000
_cell.length_b   1.000
_cell.length_c   1.000
_cell.angle_alpha   90.00
_cell.angle_beta   90.00
_cell.angle_gamma   90.00
#
_symmetry.space_group_name_H-M   'P 1'
#
loop_
_entity.id
_entity.type
_entity.pdbx_description
1 polymer ?
#
loop_
_entity_poly.entity_id
_entity_poly.type
_entity_poly.pdbx_seq_one_letter_code
_entity_poly.pdbx_strand_id
1 'polypeptide(L)'
;MATSAVAMKWLELLEKEFDRAYLDLDILLGEVDEEQCDITYEARRRMSALSSAFAQLCHKAQTVFETNEKLEVSARFSLCRQR
;
A
#
# COMPACT_ATOMS: atom_id res chain seq x y z
N MET A 1 -12.62 14.29 -10.18
CA MET A 1 -12.29 15.12 -8.98
C MET A 1 -12.72 14.51 -7.64
N ALA A 2 -13.77 13.67 -7.52
CA ALA A 2 -14.10 13.01 -6.24
C ALA A 2 -13.48 11.59 -6.10
N THR A 3 -13.18 10.92 -7.22
CA THR A 3 -12.75 9.52 -7.26
C THR A 3 -11.28 9.31 -6.89
N SER A 4 -10.36 10.14 -7.42
CA SER A 4 -8.92 10.09 -7.10
C SER A 4 -8.65 10.34 -5.61
N ALA A 5 -9.22 11.43 -5.06
CA ALA A 5 -9.04 11.78 -3.65
C ALA A 5 -9.62 10.73 -2.69
N VAL A 6 -10.76 10.11 -3.03
CA VAL A 6 -11.31 8.99 -2.26
C VAL A 6 -10.38 7.78 -2.36
N ALA A 7 -9.92 7.41 -3.56
CA ALA A 7 -9.02 6.27 -3.75
C ALA A 7 -7.69 6.41 -2.97
N MET A 8 -7.11 7.62 -2.93
CA MET A 8 -5.92 7.90 -2.11
C MET A 8 -6.19 7.70 -0.62
N LYS A 9 -7.33 8.19 -0.11
CA LYS A 9 -7.70 8.00 1.30
C LYS A 9 -7.92 6.52 1.67
N TRP A 10 -8.44 5.73 0.74
CA TRP A 10 -8.58 4.28 0.94
C TRP A 10 -7.21 3.60 1.00
N LEU A 11 -6.27 4.02 0.15
CA LEU A 11 -4.91 3.49 0.17
C LEU A 11 -4.19 3.81 1.49
N GLU A 12 -4.29 5.05 1.98
CA GLU A 12 -3.73 5.45 3.29
C GLU A 12 -4.31 4.63 4.46
N LEU A 13 -5.60 4.30 4.41
CA LEU A 13 -6.23 3.48 5.43
C LEU A 13 -5.71 2.04 5.37
N LEU A 14 -5.56 1.49 4.17
CA LEU A 14 -5.01 0.16 3.96
C LEU A 14 -3.56 0.06 4.43
N GLU A 15 -2.74 1.09 4.20
CA GLU A 15 -1.36 1.16 4.69
C GLU A 15 -1.31 1.06 6.22
N LYS A 16 -2.17 1.83 6.91
CA LYS A 16 -2.26 1.79 8.38
C LYS A 16 -2.73 0.44 8.93
N GLU A 17 -3.72 -0.18 8.27
CA GLU A 17 -4.20 -1.51 8.65
C GLU A 17 -3.12 -2.57 8.45
N PHE A 18 -2.36 -2.48 7.35
CA PHE A 18 -1.23 -3.36 7.09
C PHE A 18 -0.13 -3.20 8.14
N ASP A 19 0.30 -1.98 8.45
CA ASP A 19 1.35 -1.71 9.44
C ASP A 19 0.96 -2.24 10.81
N ARG A 20 -0.30 -2.05 11.21
CA ARG A 20 -0.82 -2.57 12.48
C ARG A 20 -0.76 -4.10 12.50
N ALA A 21 -1.29 -4.75 11.46
CA ALA A 21 -1.28 -6.21 11.37
C ALA A 21 0.14 -6.79 11.34
N TYR A 22 1.07 -6.08 10.69
CA TYR A 22 2.49 -6.44 10.65
C TYR A 22 3.12 -6.40 12.05
N LEU A 23 2.88 -5.32 12.80
CA LEU A 23 3.37 -5.18 14.17
C LEU A 23 2.77 -6.24 15.10
N ASP A 24 1.46 -6.46 15.03
CA ASP A 24 0.77 -7.47 15.82
C ASP A 24 1.37 -8.88 15.56
N LEU A 25 1.70 -9.18 14.30
CA LEU A 25 2.33 -10.44 13.92
C LEU A 25 3.78 -10.56 14.42
N ASP A 26 4.56 -9.47 14.39
CA ASP A 26 5.94 -9.49 14.89
C ASP A 26 5.99 -9.66 16.43
N ILE A 27 5.02 -9.09 17.14
CA ILE A 27 4.83 -9.32 18.58
C ILE A 27 4.55 -10.80 18.84
N LEU A 28 3.59 -11.41 18.14
CA LEU A 28 3.27 -12.84 18.28
C LEU A 28 4.48 -13.73 17.97
N LEU A 29 5.30 -13.38 16.97
CA LEU A 29 6.55 -14.08 16.68
C LEU A 29 7.60 -13.92 17.80
N GLY A 30 7.56 -12.84 18.57
CA GLY A 30 8.38 -12.66 19.77
C GLY A 30 7.99 -13.55 20.95
N GLU A 31 6.76 -14.07 20.97
CA GLU A 31 6.26 -14.96 22.03
C GLU A 31 6.56 -16.45 21.77
N VAL A 32 7.06 -16.79 20.58
CA VAL A 32 7.43 -18.16 20.20
C VAL A 32 8.67 -18.61 20.98
N ASP A 33 8.68 -19.87 21.41
CA ASP A 33 9.77 -20.49 22.19
C ASP A 33 11.13 -20.42 21.47
N GLU A 34 12.21 -20.25 22.24
CA GLU A 34 13.57 -20.03 21.75
C GLU A 34 14.10 -21.24 20.95
N GLU A 35 13.59 -22.44 21.24
CA GLU A 35 13.86 -23.67 20.50
C GLU A 35 13.33 -23.65 19.05
N GLN A 36 12.43 -22.72 18.70
CA GLN A 36 11.85 -22.56 17.36
C GLN A 36 12.43 -21.36 16.58
N CYS A 37 13.62 -20.89 16.93
CA CYS A 37 14.23 -19.69 16.36
C CYS A 37 14.31 -19.69 14.82
N ASP A 38 14.55 -20.84 14.18
CA ASP A 38 14.58 -20.98 12.72
C ASP A 38 13.24 -20.65 12.06
N ILE A 39 12.15 -21.08 12.70
CA ILE A 39 10.77 -20.82 12.23
C ILE A 39 10.48 -19.33 12.35
N THR A 40 10.82 -18.73 13.49
CA THR A 40 10.62 -17.30 13.75
C THR A 40 11.44 -16.43 12.79
N TYR A 41 12.67 -16.83 12.48
CA TYR A 41 13.52 -16.13 11.51
C TYR A 41 12.93 -16.18 10.10
N GLU A 42 12.54 -17.36 9.62
CA GLU A 42 11.93 -17.52 8.30
C GLU A 42 10.59 -16.78 8.21
N ALA A 43 9.80 -16.75 9.29
CA ALA A 43 8.57 -15.96 9.36
C ALA A 43 8.85 -14.46 9.20
N ARG A 44 9.80 -13.88 9.95
CA ARG A 44 10.20 -12.47 9.81
C ARG A 44 10.74 -12.14 8.43
N ARG A 45 11.48 -13.06 7.82
CA ARG A 45 11.97 -12.91 6.44
C ARG A 45 10.81 -12.84 5.44
N ARG A 46 9.81 -13.70 5.56
CA ARG A 46 8.60 -13.68 4.70
C ARG A 46 7.76 -12.44 4.94
N MET A 47 7.63 -12.00 6.19
CA MET A 47 6.98 -10.73 6.53
C MET A 47 7.68 -9.56 5.85
N SER A 48 9.01 -9.49 5.89
CA SER A 48 9.78 -8.45 5.21
C SER A 48 9.52 -8.44 3.70
N ALA A 49 9.45 -9.62 3.07
CA ALA A 49 9.09 -9.75 1.66
C ALA A 49 7.65 -9.27 1.37
N LEU A 50 6.70 -9.59 2.26
CA LEU A 50 5.31 -9.12 2.17
C LEU A 50 5.22 -7.59 2.25
N SER A 51 5.93 -6.98 3.21
CA SER A 51 6.00 -5.52 3.37
C SER A 51 6.59 -4.86 2.12
N SER A 52 7.67 -5.42 1.56
CA SER A 52 8.25 -4.91 0.30
C SER A 52 7.28 -4.98 -0.88
N ALA A 53 6.56 -6.10 -1.04
CA ALA A 53 5.58 -6.25 -2.10
C ALA A 53 4.40 -5.26 -1.93
N PHE A 54 3.95 -5.06 -0.70
CA PHE A 54 2.89 -4.12 -0.37
C PHE A 54 3.30 -2.65 -0.62
N ALA A 55 4.51 -2.26 -0.24
CA ALA A 55 5.05 -0.92 -0.54
C ALA A 55 5.09 -0.65 -2.05
N GLN A 56 5.50 -1.64 -2.84
CA GLN A 56 5.49 -1.54 -4.31
C GLN A 56 4.07 -1.43 -4.88
N LEU A 57 3.11 -2.16 -4.31
CA LEU A 57 1.70 -2.06 -4.68
C LEU A 57 1.17 -0.64 -4.41
N CYS A 58 1.45 -0.09 -3.23
CA CYS A 58 1.01 1.26 -2.86
C CYS A 58 1.58 2.31 -3.82
N HIS A 59 2.88 2.27 -4.10
CA HIS A 59 3.51 3.18 -5.07
C HIS A 59 2.88 3.09 -6.47
N LYS A 60 2.59 1.87 -6.95
CA LYS A 60 1.94 1.68 -8.25
C LYS A 60 0.50 2.20 -8.26
N ALA A 61 -0.26 1.96 -7.19
CA ALA A 61 -1.61 2.48 -7.04
C ALA A 61 -1.62 4.02 -7.04
N GLN A 62 -0.75 4.65 -6.24
CA GLN A 62 -0.57 6.12 -6.24
C GLN A 62 -0.27 6.65 -7.65
N THR A 63 0.69 6.02 -8.35
CA THR A 63 1.06 6.40 -9.71
C THR A 63 -0.13 6.33 -10.67
N VAL A 64 -0.96 5.29 -10.57
CA VAL A 64 -2.17 5.14 -11.40
C VAL A 64 -3.19 6.24 -11.09
N PHE A 65 -3.44 6.52 -9.81
CA PHE A 65 -4.40 7.55 -9.41
C PHE A 65 -3.98 8.95 -9.87
N GLU A 66 -2.70 9.32 -9.68
CA GLU A 66 -2.15 10.59 -10.18
C GLU A 66 -2.18 10.71 -11.69
N THR A 67 -1.87 9.61 -12.41
CA THR A 67 -1.88 9.60 -13.88
C THR A 67 -3.30 9.77 -14.41
N ASN A 68 -4.26 9.09 -13.81
CA ASN A 68 -5.67 9.21 -14.17
C ASN A 68 -6.17 10.65 -13.95
N GLU A 69 -5.81 11.27 -12.83
CA GLU A 69 -6.17 12.67 -12.55
C GLU A 69 -5.59 13.63 -13.59
N LYS A 70 -4.31 13.48 -13.97
CA LYS A 70 -3.68 14.28 -15.04
C LYS A 70 -4.40 14.10 -16.38
N LEU A 71 -4.79 12.88 -16.73
CA LEU A 71 -5.53 12.58 -17.95
C LEU A 71 -6.93 13.20 -17.94
N GLU A 72 -7.66 13.12 -16.83
CA GLU A 72 -8.97 13.77 -16.68
C GLU A 72 -8.88 15.29 -16.88
N VAL A 73 -7.86 15.92 -16.29
CA VAL A 73 -7.61 17.36 -16.43
C VAL A 73 -7.28 17.72 -17.87
N SER A 74 -6.37 16.97 -18.51
CA SER A 74 -5.98 17.19 -19.91
C SER A 74 -7.17 17.07 -20.86
N ALA A 75 -7.98 16.01 -20.72
CA ALA A 75 -9.18 15.80 -21.52
C ALA A 75 -10.18 16.97 -21.38
N ARG A 76 -10.34 17.49 -20.17
CA ARG A 76 -11.23 18.63 -19.89
C ARG A 76 -10.72 19.93 -20.52
N PHE A 77 -9.41 20.17 -20.54
CA PHE A 77 -8.81 21.32 -21.25
C PHE A 77 -9.01 21.23 -22.76
N SER A 78 -8.83 20.05 -23.36
CA SER A 78 -9.06 19.84 -24.80
C SER A 78 -10.50 20.13 -25.21
N LEU A 79 -11.48 19.70 -24.40
CA LEU A 79 -12.90 19.99 -24.63
C LEU A 79 -13.24 21.47 -24.50
N CYS A 80 -12.62 22.17 -23.54
CA CYS A 80 -12.81 23.62 -23.36
C CYS A 80 -12.26 24.42 -24.54
N ARG A 81 -11.18 23.94 -25.18
CA ARG A 81 -10.55 24.59 -26.34
C ARG A 81 -11.30 24.40 -27.66
N GLN A 82 -12.27 23.48 -27.71
CA GLN A 82 -13.10 23.19 -28.88
C GLN A 82 -14.48 23.89 -28.84
N ARG A 83 -14.77 24.62 -27.78
CA ARG A 83 -15.96 25.49 -27.64
C ARG A 83 -15.55 26.95 -27.75
#